data_AF-J3NIN4-F1
#
_entry.id   AF-J3NIN4-F1
#
_cell.length_a   1.000
_cell.length_b   1.000
_cell.length_c   1.000
_cell.angle_alpha   90.00
_cell.angle_beta   90.00
_cell.angle_gamma   90.00
#
_symmetry.space_group_name_H-M   'P 1'
#
loop_
_entity.id
_entity.type
_entity.pdbx_description
1 polymer ?
#
loop_
_entity_poly.entity_id
_entity_poly.type
_entity_poly.pdbx_seq_one_letter_code
_entity_poly.pdbx_strand_id
1 'polypeptide(L)' 'MIPPFMRRHGGQAASKALVDHFNQWCVTGQQSSDFKEALRRVAVLDKQGSTMRGIWKLKPEFRNSQPRFA' A
#
# COMPACT_ATOMS: atom_id res chain seq x y z
N MET A 1 -6.49 -5.52 4.89
CA MET A 1 -5.83 -6.00 3.65
C MET A 1 -5.35 -4.79 2.84
N ILE A 2 -4.04 -4.69 2.55
CA ILE A 2 -3.43 -3.55 1.83
C ILE A 2 -3.99 -3.36 0.40
N PRO A 3 -4.12 -4.41 -0.43
CA PRO A 3 -4.56 -4.23 -1.82
C PRO A 3 -5.99 -3.67 -1.94
N PRO A 4 -7.00 -4.16 -1.19
CA PRO A 4 -8.34 -3.55 -1.18
C PRO A 4 -8.35 -2.08 -0.77
N PHE A 5 -7.54 -1.70 0.23
CA PHE A 5 -7.42 -0.30 0.65
C PHE A 5 -6.90 0.57 -0.49
N MET A 6 -5.79 0.19 -1.12
CA MET A 6 -5.25 0.92 -2.26
C MET A 6 -6.20 0.96 -3.46
N ARG A 7 -6.90 -0.14 -3.75
CA ARG A 7 -7.90 -0.19 -4.82
C ARG A 7 -9.02 0.84 -4.59
N ARG A 8 -9.51 0.98 -3.35
CA ARG A 8 -10.49 2.02 -2.98
C ARG A 8 -9.97 3.44 -3.18
N HIS A 9 -8.67 3.65 -3.05
CA HIS A 9 -8.00 4.93 -3.30
C HIS A 9 -7.55 5.12 -4.76
N GLY A 10 -8.10 4.37 -5.72
CA GLY A 10 -7.76 4.50 -7.15
C GLY A 10 -6.47 3.78 -7.56
N GLY A 11 -6.05 2.79 -6.77
CA GLY A 11 -4.83 2.00 -7.04
C GLY A 11 -3.54 2.69 -6.62
N GLN A 12 -3.63 3.74 -5.80
CA GLN A 12 -2.48 4.43 -5.22
C GLN A 12 -2.81 5.00 -3.84
N ALA A 13 -1.83 5.11 -2.95
CA ALA A 13 -2.01 5.67 -1.62
C ALA A 13 -0.73 6.34 -1.12
N ALA A 14 -0.87 7.47 -0.42
CA ALA A 14 0.28 8.11 0.23
C ALA A 14 0.79 7.27 1.41
N SER A 15 2.12 7.27 1.64
CA SER A 15 2.70 6.58 2.81
C SER A 15 2.03 6.98 4.12
N LYS A 16 1.70 8.27 4.29
CA LYS A 16 0.99 8.75 5.47
C LYS A 16 -0.40 8.13 5.62
N ALA A 17 -1.19 8.02 4.54
CA ALA A 17 -2.54 7.44 4.61
C ALA A 17 -2.51 5.95 5.00
N LEU A 18 -1.51 5.21 4.51
CA LEU A 18 -1.30 3.82 4.91
C LEU A 18 -0.91 3.74 6.39
N VAL A 19 0.10 4.51 6.81
CA VAL A 19 0.51 4.52 8.22
C VAL A 19 -0.64 4.91 9.12
N ASP A 20 -1.40 5.95 8.80
CA ASP A 20 -2.54 6.44 9.58
C ASP A 20 -3.64 5.37 9.72
N HIS A 21 -4.01 4.70 8.63
CA HIS A 21 -5.04 3.66 8.62
C HIS A 21 -4.60 2.38 9.35
N PHE A 22 -3.35 1.97 9.15
CA PHE A 22 -2.78 0.74 9.71
C PHE A 22 -2.05 0.97 11.04
N ASN A 23 -2.02 2.20 11.57
CA ASN A 23 -1.33 2.56 12.81
C ASN A 23 -1.76 1.69 13.98
N GLN A 24 -3.07 1.43 14.06
CA GLN A 24 -3.71 0.55 15.04
C GLN A 24 -3.22 -0.90 15.00
N TRP A 25 -2.68 -1.36 13.86
CA TRP A 25 -2.18 -2.74 13.69
C TRP A 25 -0.65 -2.79 13.75
N CYS A 26 0.02 -1.67 13.49
CA CYS A 26 1.47 -1.49 13.59
C CYS A 26 1.89 -0.96 14.97
N VAL A 27 1.46 -1.64 16.04
CA VAL A 27 1.77 -1.25 17.43
C VAL A 27 3.24 -1.51 17.78
N THR A 28 3.85 -2.54 17.16
CA THR A 28 5.24 -2.94 17.39
C THR A 28 6.10 -2.65 16.17
N GLY A 29 7.41 -2.39 16.37
CA GLY A 29 8.36 -2.20 15.28
C GLY A 29 8.41 -3.39 14.30
N GLN A 30 8.26 -4.62 14.81
CA GLN A 30 8.19 -5.84 13.99
C GLN A 30 7.00 -5.83 13.02
N GLN A 31 5.80 -5.51 13.52
CA GLN A 31 4.56 -5.41 12.73
C GLN A 31 4.69 -4.33 11.65
N SER A 32 5.35 -3.21 11.97
CA SER A 32 5.62 -2.14 11.01
C SER A 32 6.57 -2.58 9.89
N SER A 33 7.57 -3.40 10.22
CA SER A 33 8.50 -3.96 9.24
C SER A 33 7.80 -4.94 8.31
N ASP A 34 7.05 -5.90 8.88
CA ASP A 34 6.29 -6.89 8.12
C ASP A 34 5.26 -6.21 7.20
N PHE A 35 4.53 -5.24 7.72
CA PHE A 35 3.58 -4.45 6.92
C PHE A 35 4.27 -3.73 5.76
N LYS A 36 5.43 -3.11 6.02
CA LYS A 36 6.20 -2.40 4.98
C LYS A 36 6.75 -3.37 3.93
N GLU A 37 7.11 -4.58 4.32
CA GLU A 37 7.53 -5.63 3.39
C GLU A 37 6.37 -6.16 2.55
N ALA A 38 5.23 -6.48 3.18
CA ALA A 38 4.01 -6.86 2.48
C ALA A 38 3.53 -5.78 1.51
N LEU A 39 3.63 -4.51 1.91
CA LEU A 39 3.34 -3.34 1.08
C LEU A 39 4.25 -3.27 -0.15
N ARG A 40 5.57 -3.49 0.02
CA ARG A 40 6.53 -3.55 -1.09
C ARG A 40 6.30 -4.71 -2.05
N ARG A 41 5.74 -5.82 -1.57
CA ARG A 41 5.37 -6.96 -2.42
C ARG A 41 4.21 -6.59 -3.35
N VAL A 42 3.20 -5.86 -2.85
CA VAL A 42 1.97 -5.55 -3.62
C VAL A 42 1.97 -4.20 -4.33
N ALA A 43 2.81 -3.27 -3.91
CA ALA A 43 2.85 -1.90 -4.38
C ALA A 43 4.28 -1.41 -4.59
N VAL A 44 4.44 -0.50 -5.55
CA VAL A 44 5.71 0.14 -5.89
C VAL A 44 5.72 1.53 -5.26
N LEU A 45 6.82 1.88 -4.61
CA LEU A 45 7.02 3.22 -4.07
C LEU A 45 7.45 4.16 -5.19
N ASP A 46 6.57 5.07 -5.53
CA ASP A 46 6.77 6.15 -6.48
C ASP A 46 7.17 7.41 -5.71
N LYS A 47 8.48 7.70 -5.71
CA LYS A 47 9.04 8.94 -5.17
C LYS A 47 9.06 10.02 -6.26
N GLN A 48 7.90 10.35 -6.82
CA GLN A 48 7.82 11.31 -7.91
C GLN A 48 7.61 12.72 -7.36
N GLY A 49 8.68 13.53 -7.39
CA GLY A 49 8.65 14.97 -7.13
C GLY A 49 9.36 15.40 -5.84
N SER A 50 9.89 16.62 -5.85
CA SER A 50 10.65 17.29 -4.77
C SER A 50 9.91 17.41 -3.42
N THR A 51 8.65 16.98 -3.35
CA THR A 51 7.91 16.84 -2.11
C THR A 51 8.24 15.48 -1.52
N MET A 52 8.84 15.45 -0.33
CA MET A 52 9.34 14.28 0.40
C MET A 52 8.29 13.18 0.73
N ARG A 53 7.12 13.19 0.07
CA ARG A 53 5.99 12.28 0.27
C ARG A 53 6.01 11.19 -0.80
N GLY A 54 6.56 10.03 -0.44
CA GLY A 54 6.47 8.85 -1.29
C GLY A 54 5.04 8.33 -1.42
N ILE A 55 4.56 8.21 -2.67
CA ILE A 55 3.27 7.62 -3.00
C ILE A 55 3.47 6.15 -3.36
N TRP A 56 2.61 5.28 -2.85
CA TRP A 56 2.63 3.86 -3.21
C TRP A 56 1.61 3.62 -4.29
N LYS A 57 2.05 3.07 -5.43
CA LYS A 57 1.19 2.67 -6.54
C LYS A 57 1.04 1.15 -6.51
N LEU A 58 -0.19 0.67 -6.46
CA LEU A 58 -0.48 -0.77 -6.49
C LEU A 58 0.01 -1.36 -7.81
N LYS A 59 0.73 -2.47 -7.75
CA LYS A 59 1.19 -3.15 -8.96
C LYS A 59 0.00 -3.62 -9.80
N PRO A 60 0.12 -3.64 -11.14
CA PRO A 60 -0.97 -4.04 -12.02
C PRO A 60 -1.48 -5.46 -11.74
N GLU A 61 -0.59 -6.38 -11.34
CA GLU A 61 -0.92 -7.75 -10.94
C GLU A 61 -1.92 -7.80 -9.76
N PHE A 62 -1.79 -6.90 -8.80
CA PHE A 62 -2.70 -6.77 -7.67
C PHE A 62 -3.85 -5.81 -7.93
N ARG A 63 -3.84 -5.04 -9.02
CA ARG A 63 -4.97 -4.17 -9.39
C ARG A 63 -6.14 -4.98 -9.94
N ASN A 64 -5.84 -6.04 -10.70
CA ASN A 64 -6.85 -6.82 -11.42
C ASN A 64 -7.12 -8.22 -10.84
N SER A 65 -6.49 -8.60 -9.73
CA SER A 65 -6.80 -9.83 -8.98
C SER A 65 -8.11 -9.66 -8.18
N GLN A 66 -9.21 -9.33 -8.85
CA GLN A 66 -10.47 -9.98 -8.50
C GLN A 66 -10.45 -11.34 -9.19
N PRO A 67 -10.92 -12.42 -8.55
CA PRO A 67 -11.18 -13.63 -9.30
C PRO A 67 -12.17 -13.25 -10.40
N ARG A 68 -11.72 -13.33 -11.66
CA ARG A 68 -12.60 -13.44 -12.81
C ARG A 68 -13.31 -14.78 -12.64
N PHE A 69 -14.31 -14.82 -11.77
CA PHE A 69 -15.32 -15.86 -11.86
C PHE A 69 -16.09 -15.54 -13.14
N ALA A 70 -15.69 -16.26 -14.19
CA ALA A 70 -16.53 -16.57 -15.32
C ALA A 70 -17.71 -17.43 -14.86
#